data_AF-A0A3M3WWH7-F1
#
_entry.id   AF-A0A3M3WWH7-F1
#
_cell.length_a   1.000
_cell.length_b   1.000
_cell.length_c   1.000
_cell.angle_alpha   90.00
_cell.angle_beta   90.00
_cell.angle_gamma   90.00
#
_symmetry.space_group_name_H-M   'P 1'
#
loop_
_entity.id
_entity.type
_entity.pdbx_description
1 polymer ?
#
loop_
_entity_poly.entity_id
_entity_poly.type
_entity_poly.pdbx_seq_one_letter_code
_entity_poly.pdbx_strand_id
1 'polypeptide(L)'
;MERTMAEAKVLSGAGLRGQVAGQTALSTVGMAGAGLTYRGYDVRDLAAEARFEEVAYLLLYGELPDKAELSAYMDKLKGLRDLPQ
;
A
#
# COMPACT_ATOMS: atom_id res chain seq x y z
N MET A 1 -27.97 45.87 11.14
CA MET A 1 -28.30 45.11 9.91
C MET A 1 -27.11 45.27 8.99
N GLU A 2 -26.43 44.26 8.48
CA GLU A 2 -26.69 42.83 8.33
C GLU A 2 -25.30 42.22 8.08
N ARG A 3 -24.88 41.19 8.82
CA ARG A 3 -23.59 40.53 8.57
C ARG A 3 -23.79 39.55 7.42
N THR A 4 -23.31 39.89 6.24
CA THR A 4 -23.30 38.99 5.08
C THR A 4 -22.36 37.83 5.39
N MET A 5 -22.94 36.66 5.68
CA MET A 5 -22.20 35.39 5.78
C MET A 5 -21.80 35.00 4.36
N ALA A 6 -20.50 34.84 4.11
CA ALA A 6 -20.01 34.30 2.84
C ALA A 6 -20.46 32.84 2.72
N GLU A 7 -21.32 32.53 1.75
CA GLU A 7 -21.66 31.15 1.40
C GLU A 7 -20.41 30.45 0.86
N ALA A 8 -19.96 29.42 1.58
CA ALA A 8 -18.85 28.60 1.13
C ALA A 8 -19.28 27.79 -0.11
N LYS A 9 -18.62 28.04 -1.25
CA LYS A 9 -18.84 27.31 -2.51
C LYS A 9 -18.57 25.82 -2.28
N VAL A 10 -19.61 24.99 -2.38
CA VAL A 10 -19.49 23.53 -2.31
C VAL A 10 -18.66 23.05 -3.51
N LEU A 11 -17.48 22.50 -3.25
CA LEU A 11 -16.61 21.93 -4.27
C LEU A 11 -17.13 20.55 -4.68
N SER A 12 -17.45 20.37 -5.96
CA SER A 12 -17.93 19.09 -6.51
C SER A 12 -16.92 17.94 -6.36
N GLY A 13 -15.63 18.28 -6.19
CA GLY A 13 -14.53 17.33 -6.02
C GLY A 13 -13.99 17.21 -4.60
N ALA A 14 -14.75 17.61 -3.58
CA ALA A 14 -14.31 17.49 -2.19
C ALA A 14 -13.87 16.04 -1.87
N GLY A 15 -12.69 15.89 -1.24
CA GLY A 15 -12.11 14.59 -0.92
C GLY A 15 -11.48 13.82 -2.09
N LEU A 16 -11.29 14.45 -3.26
CA LEU A 16 -10.64 13.86 -4.44
C LEU A 16 -11.30 12.57 -4.96
N ARG A 17 -12.60 12.38 -4.68
CA ARG A 17 -13.32 11.17 -5.07
C ARG A 17 -13.32 10.99 -6.60
N GLY A 18 -12.83 9.85 -7.07
CA GLY A 18 -12.77 9.51 -8.49
C GLY A 18 -11.70 10.29 -9.28
N GLN A 19 -10.87 11.10 -8.63
CA GLN A 19 -9.79 11.84 -9.28
C GLN A 19 -8.48 11.05 -9.21
N VAL A 20 -7.86 10.81 -10.36
CA VAL A 20 -6.58 10.09 -10.44
C VAL A 20 -5.46 11.02 -9.94
N ALA A 21 -4.84 10.65 -8.82
CA ALA A 21 -3.72 11.39 -8.23
C ALA A 21 -2.33 10.89 -8.67
N GLY A 22 -2.29 9.76 -9.38
CA GLY A 22 -1.05 9.13 -9.84
C GLY A 22 -1.31 7.74 -10.40
N GLN A 23 -0.23 7.04 -10.73
CA GLN A 23 -0.25 5.66 -11.20
C GLN A 23 0.47 4.78 -10.18
N THR A 24 0.05 3.52 -10.06
CA THR A 24 0.65 2.55 -9.13
C THR A 24 0.68 1.17 -9.73
N ALA A 25 1.74 0.42 -9.41
CA ALA A 25 1.87 -1.02 -9.67
C ALA A 25 1.78 -1.84 -8.37
N LEU A 26 1.48 -1.21 -7.23
CA LEU A 26 1.53 -1.86 -5.92
C LEU A 26 0.34 -2.77 -5.67
N SER A 27 -0.87 -2.31 -5.95
CA SER A 27 -2.09 -3.06 -5.63
C SER A 27 -3.27 -2.69 -6.50
N THR A 28 -4.25 -3.60 -6.54
CA THR A 28 -5.59 -3.33 -7.08
C THR A 28 -6.64 -3.68 -6.03
N VAL A 29 -7.75 -2.94 -6.00
CA VAL A 29 -8.85 -3.15 -5.05
C VAL A 29 -10.17 -3.19 -5.80
N GLY A 30 -10.99 -4.21 -5.55
CA GLY A 30 -12.34 -4.30 -6.10
C GLY A 30 -12.42 -4.59 -7.61
N MET A 31 -11.35 -5.15 -8.20
CA MET A 31 -11.37 -5.59 -9.60
C MET A 31 -12.10 -6.93 -9.71
N ALA A 32 -12.79 -7.18 -10.84
CA ALA A 32 -13.50 -8.43 -11.06
C ALA A 32 -12.52 -9.63 -11.01
N GLY A 33 -12.80 -10.62 -10.16
CA GLY A 33 -12.01 -11.84 -10.00
C GLY A 33 -11.06 -11.87 -8.79
N ALA A 34 -10.55 -10.72 -8.34
CA ALA A 34 -9.68 -10.63 -7.15
C ALA A 34 -10.04 -9.38 -6.34
N GLY A 35 -10.47 -9.57 -5.08
CA GLY A 35 -10.90 -8.47 -4.22
C GLY A 35 -9.75 -7.51 -3.87
N LEU A 36 -8.55 -8.05 -3.66
CA LEU A 36 -7.32 -7.31 -3.38
C LEU A 36 -6.12 -8.09 -3.93
N THR A 37 -5.26 -7.42 -4.68
CA THR A 37 -3.99 -7.98 -5.14
C THR A 37 -2.82 -7.10 -4.73
N TYR A 38 -1.67 -7.73 -4.43
CA TYR A 38 -0.38 -7.06 -4.24
C TYR A 38 0.57 -7.47 -5.34
N ARG A 39 1.00 -6.52 -6.16
CA ARG A 39 1.87 -6.72 -7.33
C ARG A 39 1.42 -7.89 -8.23
N GLY A 40 0.11 -8.09 -8.35
CA GLY A 40 -0.50 -9.15 -9.15
C GLY A 40 -0.84 -10.44 -8.41
N TYR A 41 -0.33 -10.65 -7.19
CA TYR A 41 -0.66 -11.81 -6.35
C TYR A 41 -1.93 -11.58 -5.56
N ASP A 42 -2.79 -12.60 -5.44
CA ASP A 42 -3.96 -12.52 -4.58
C ASP A 42 -3.53 -12.44 -3.10
N VAL A 43 -4.13 -11.53 -2.35
CA VAL A 43 -3.81 -11.37 -0.92
C VAL A 43 -4.08 -12.64 -0.12
N ARG A 44 -5.04 -13.47 -0.55
CA ARG A 44 -5.40 -14.72 0.13
C ARG A 44 -4.29 -15.75 0.01
N ASP A 45 -3.67 -15.84 -1.17
CA ASP A 45 -2.54 -16.74 -1.42
C ASP A 45 -1.32 -16.28 -0.61
N LEU A 46 -1.03 -14.98 -0.62
CA LEU A 46 0.05 -14.41 0.18
C LEU A 46 -0.17 -14.63 1.69
N ALA A 47 -1.40 -14.49 2.18
CA ALA A 47 -1.71 -14.70 3.59
C ALA A 47 -1.62 -16.17 4.03
N ALA A 48 -1.87 -17.11 3.11
CA ALA A 48 -1.78 -18.54 3.38
C ALA A 48 -0.33 -19.05 3.33
N GLU A 49 0.47 -18.58 2.37
CA GLU A 49 1.74 -19.21 2.01
C GLU A 49 2.99 -18.37 2.29
N ALA A 50 2.85 -17.05 2.49
CA ALA A 50 3.99 -16.14 2.65
C ALA A 50 4.06 -15.50 4.04
N ARG A 51 5.27 -15.18 4.49
CA ARG A 51 5.47 -14.39 5.71
C ARG A 51 5.36 -12.90 5.43
N PHE A 52 5.14 -12.13 6.48
CA PHE A 52 5.08 -10.67 6.37
C PHE A 52 6.34 -10.08 5.72
N GLU A 53 7.52 -10.58 6.07
CA GLU A 53 8.78 -10.10 5.49
C GLU A 53 8.87 -10.35 3.97
N GLU A 54 8.31 -11.45 3.47
CA GLU A 54 8.25 -11.75 2.03
C GLU A 54 7.30 -10.80 1.30
N VAL A 55 6.14 -10.53 1.91
CA VAL A 55 5.16 -9.57 1.35
C VAL A 55 5.70 -8.14 1.40
N ALA A 56 6.39 -7.76 2.49
CA ALA A 56 7.05 -6.46 2.59
C ALA A 56 8.16 -6.32 1.54
N TYR A 57 8.93 -7.38 1.30
CA TYR A 57 9.93 -7.42 0.24
C TYR A 57 9.27 -7.25 -1.14
N LEU A 58 8.23 -8.03 -1.44
CA LEU A 58 7.45 -7.91 -2.69
C LEU A 58 6.98 -6.48 -2.96
N LEU A 59 6.41 -5.82 -1.95
CA LEU A 59 5.89 -4.46 -2.09
C LEU A 59 7.01 -3.44 -2.34
N LEU A 60 8.16 -3.58 -1.68
CA LEU A 60 9.29 -2.64 -1.80
C LEU A 60 10.14 -2.88 -3.06
N TYR A 61 10.43 -4.14 -3.38
CA TYR A 61 11.40 -4.52 -4.41
C TYR A 61 10.77 -5.03 -5.70
N GLY A 62 9.49 -5.40 -5.70
CA GLY A 62 8.75 -5.73 -6.92
C GLY A 62 8.42 -7.20 -7.11
N GLU A 63 9.18 -8.09 -6.47
CA GLU A 63 9.10 -9.54 -6.68
C GLU A 63 9.22 -10.28 -5.35
N LEU A 64 8.74 -11.52 -5.29
CA LEU A 64 8.94 -12.38 -4.11
C LEU A 64 10.43 -12.74 -4.01
N PRO A 65 11.03 -12.61 -2.81
CA PRO A 65 12.44 -12.88 -2.63
C PRO A 65 12.73 -14.37 -2.77
N ASP A 66 13.91 -14.70 -3.27
CA ASP A 66 14.46 -16.03 -3.08
C ASP A 66 14.90 -16.25 -1.60
N LYS A 67 15.37 -17.47 -1.30
CA LYS A 67 15.78 -17.82 0.07
C LYS A 67 16.95 -16.98 0.59
N ALA A 68 17.91 -16.64 -0.26
CA ALA A 68 19.09 -15.88 0.12
C ALA A 68 18.73 -14.40 0.33
N GLU A 69 17.94 -13.83 -0.58
CA GLU A 69 17.42 -12.46 -0.49
C GLU A 69 16.57 -12.28 0.77
N LEU A 70 15.70 -13.25 1.07
CA LEU A 70 14.86 -13.22 2.25
C LEU A 70 15.68 -13.31 3.54
N SER A 71 16.71 -14.16 3.57
CA SER A 71 17.62 -14.25 4.73
C SER A 71 18.33 -12.92 4.97
N ALA A 72 18.93 -12.36 3.92
CA ALA A 72 19.62 -11.07 4.01
C ALA A 72 18.68 -9.93 4.43
N TYR A 73 17.45 -9.94 3.91
CA TYR A 73 16.44 -8.95 4.26
C TYR A 73 16.02 -9.05 5.73
N MET A 74 15.78 -10.27 6.24
CA MET A 74 15.44 -10.47 7.65
C MET A 74 16.58 -10.04 8.58
N ASP A 75 17.83 -10.30 8.23
CA ASP A 75 18.97 -9.89 9.06
C ASP A 75 19.15 -8.37 9.07
N LYS A 76 18.96 -7.72 7.92
CA LYS A 76 18.87 -6.25 7.83
C LYS A 76 17.76 -5.71 8.72
N LEU A 77 16.56 -6.27 8.64
CA LEU A 77 15.41 -5.82 9.46
C LEU A 77 15.70 -5.96 10.95
N LYS A 78 16.27 -7.09 11.40
CA LYS A 78 16.65 -7.31 12.81
C LYS A 78 17.63 -6.25 13.30
N GLY A 79 18.63 -5.90 12.50
CA GLY A 79 19.63 -4.88 12.84
C GLY A 79 19.08 -3.45 12.91
N LEU A 80 17.86 -3.21 12.42
CA LEU A 80 17.21 -1.89 12.39
C LEU A 80 16.03 -1.77 13.39
N ARG A 81 15.89 -2.70 14.34
CA ARG A 81 14.78 -2.71 15.31
C ARG A 81 14.98 -1.75 16.49
N ASP A 82 16.22 -1.45 16.84
CA ASP A 82 16.51 -0.54 17.95
C ASP A 82 16.25 0.92 17.54
N LEU A 83 15.76 1.70 18.51
CA LEU A 83 15.50 3.13 18.35
C LEU A 83 16.62 3.95 19.02
N PRO A 84 16.99 5.12 18.47
CA PRO A 84 17.91 6.04 19.13
C PRO A 84 17.40 6.49 20.51
N GLN A 85 18.32 6.81 21.42
CA GLN A 85 18.03 7.38 22.74
C GLN A 85 17.69 8.87 22.65
#